data_AF-A0A2A2LE78-F1
#
_entry.id   AF-A0A2A2LE78-F1
#
_cell.length_a   1.000
_cell.length_b   1.000
_cell.length_c   1.000
_cell.angle_alpha   90.00
_cell.angle_beta   90.00
_cell.angle_gamma   90.00
#
_symmetry.space_group_name_H-M   'P 1'
#
loop_
_entity.id
_entity.type
_entity.pdbx_description
1 polymer ?
#
loop_
_entity_poly.entity_id
_entity_poly.type
_entity_poly.pdbx_seq_one_letter_code
_entity_poly.pdbx_strand_id
1 'polypeptide(L)'
;ELEQTLITATRLLERTQSSNTQNNKNYEWCLNELSKYVKAISWQIEDYEHTLSVVTASPVKFSLSPEDLLVRRLFLSSTKQFAAEIHSHYLNSTQANLAKIHQPSSIMSNNQGYRYSRLQNEDEAAGSSGAGEQNDRFEDILFKQEKIIRDQDEDLEGLGESVRTLKNMSFQIGDELEAQNVMLDDLGEGMSRVDSKLDGVMKKIARLAHLDDAQDIAIDPKGYIIYCPCMGRFGNQIDHTIGVLSFARSMDRTLVLPNFIEFKHPKTTMVPFETLFQVKPLKKLVRVVTMTEFTKYIMPKIWPQEKRVAFCWSAHKSIFNSTAADGCHAKEGNPFGPYWDTLGVEFVEDTFYGEIKGGYDLGIRGTKKEWDERYPSDTYPVLAFTSSPAPFPSTVKSWENQKFLRWNSRIVEKAKQFISSTLTRPFVGVHLRNDADWARVCEHVDPSQNRPIFASAQCLGENHHEGHLTKEMCAPSKATILEQIVDQVGKIGAKSVFVSSDKDHMLDEINEALRPYEINAYKLNPDDSYISLAILGQADHFIGNCVSTFSLVVRRERDFGSQNRKPTTYFGHKLYKRKIDL
;
A
#
# COMPACT_ATOMS: atom_id res chain seq x y z
N GLU A 1 3.59 -10.98 -7.45
CA GLU A 1 2.96 -11.48 -6.20
C GLU A 1 3.19 -12.97 -6.01
N LEU A 2 2.77 -13.82 -6.95
CA LEU A 2 2.98 -15.28 -6.91
C LEU A 2 4.44 -15.68 -6.60
N GLU A 3 5.41 -14.98 -7.19
CA GLU A 3 6.84 -15.20 -6.93
C GLU A 3 7.26 -14.93 -5.47
N GLN A 4 6.67 -13.92 -4.81
CA GLN A 4 6.94 -13.64 -3.39
C GLN A 4 6.28 -14.68 -2.48
N THR A 5 5.07 -15.13 -2.83
CA THR A 5 4.39 -16.25 -2.16
C THR A 5 5.24 -17.53 -2.28
N LEU A 6 5.80 -17.78 -3.47
CA LEU A 6 6.67 -18.91 -3.77
C LEU A 6 7.96 -18.87 -2.94
N ILE A 7 8.67 -17.74 -2.90
CA ILE A 7 9.89 -17.57 -2.08
C ILE A 7 9.60 -17.86 -0.61
N THR A 8 8.46 -17.38 -0.11
CA THR A 8 8.06 -17.59 1.29
C THR A 8 7.75 -19.06 1.57
N ALA A 9 7.03 -19.72 0.66
CA ALA A 9 6.75 -21.15 0.74
C ALA A 9 8.02 -22.00 0.69
N THR A 10 8.98 -21.67 -0.18
CA THR A 10 10.27 -22.38 -0.29
C THR A 10 11.10 -22.25 0.99
N ARG A 11 11.18 -21.06 1.59
CA ARG A 11 11.87 -20.86 2.88
C ARG A 11 11.22 -21.63 4.03
N LEU A 12 9.89 -21.73 4.03
CA LEU A 12 9.13 -22.54 4.99
C LEU A 12 9.37 -24.04 4.79
N LEU A 13 9.46 -24.49 3.54
CA LEU A 13 9.78 -25.87 3.18
C LEU A 13 11.19 -26.26 3.66
N GLU A 14 12.20 -25.43 3.42
CA GLU A 14 13.58 -25.65 3.89
C GLU A 14 13.65 -25.75 5.43
N ARG A 15 12.89 -24.90 6.13
CA ARG A 15 12.75 -24.96 7.60
C ARG A 15 12.06 -26.24 8.07
N THR A 16 11.08 -26.71 7.33
CA THR A 16 10.35 -27.95 7.62
C THR A 16 11.25 -29.17 7.41
N GLN A 17 12.09 -29.18 6.37
CA GLN A 17 13.07 -30.22 6.09
C GLN A 17 14.21 -30.27 7.13
N SER A 18 14.59 -29.11 7.67
CA SER A 18 15.66 -29.00 8.68
C SER A 18 15.22 -29.40 10.09
N SER A 19 13.91 -29.54 10.33
CA SER A 19 13.34 -29.84 11.65
C SER A 19 13.12 -31.35 11.81
N ASN A 20 13.98 -32.01 12.59
CA ASN A 20 13.95 -33.47 12.74
C ASN A 20 12.61 -33.96 13.33
N THR A 21 11.97 -34.90 12.64
CA THR A 21 10.62 -35.40 12.89
C THR A 21 10.59 -36.43 14.02
N GLN A 22 10.17 -36.01 15.21
CA GLN A 22 9.30 -36.75 16.14
C GLN A 22 9.12 -35.89 17.40
N ASN A 23 7.89 -35.40 17.66
CA ASN A 23 7.43 -34.61 18.81
C ASN A 23 7.68 -33.09 18.88
N ASN A 24 7.97 -32.39 17.78
CA ASN A 24 8.15 -30.94 17.83
C ASN A 24 6.92 -30.17 17.36
N LYS A 25 6.23 -29.44 18.26
CA LYS A 25 5.12 -28.52 17.94
C LYS A 25 5.48 -27.52 16.81
N ASN A 26 6.77 -27.21 16.68
CA ASN A 26 7.28 -26.35 15.61
C ASN A 26 7.17 -27.00 14.22
N TYR A 27 7.29 -28.32 14.11
CA TYR A 27 7.15 -29.03 12.84
C TYR A 27 5.69 -29.01 12.35
N GLU A 28 4.75 -29.26 13.26
CA GLU A 28 3.30 -29.18 12.99
C GLU A 28 2.86 -27.77 12.61
N TRP A 29 3.37 -26.74 13.32
CA TRP A 29 3.13 -25.34 12.98
C TRP A 29 3.67 -25.00 11.58
N CYS A 30 4.91 -25.38 11.26
CA CYS A 30 5.51 -25.15 9.95
C CYS A 30 4.72 -25.83 8.82
N LEU A 31 4.23 -27.06 9.03
CA LEU A 31 3.40 -27.77 8.05
C LEU A 31 2.05 -27.10 7.82
N ASN A 32 1.38 -26.67 8.89
CA ASN A 32 0.11 -25.95 8.78
C ASN A 32 0.28 -24.62 8.05
N GLU A 33 1.36 -23.90 8.33
CA GLU A 33 1.64 -22.64 7.67
C GLU A 33 2.01 -22.85 6.19
N LEU A 34 2.84 -23.86 5.88
CA LEU A 34 3.17 -24.25 4.51
C LEU A 34 1.92 -24.64 3.72
N SER A 35 0.95 -25.35 4.33
CA SER A 35 -0.32 -25.72 3.69
C SER A 35 -1.13 -24.49 3.25
N LYS A 36 -1.16 -23.43 4.05
CA LYS A 36 -1.86 -22.18 3.71
C LYS A 36 -1.22 -21.52 2.49
N TYR A 37 0.11 -21.45 2.44
CA TYR A 37 0.82 -20.87 1.30
C TYR A 37 0.65 -21.69 0.02
N VAL A 38 0.69 -23.03 0.10
CA VAL A 38 0.44 -23.90 -1.06
C VAL A 38 -0.98 -23.71 -1.61
N LYS A 39 -1.99 -23.61 -0.73
CA LYS A 39 -3.37 -23.31 -1.15
C LYS A 39 -3.51 -21.94 -1.81
N ALA A 40 -2.84 -20.92 -1.26
CA ALA A 40 -2.81 -19.59 -1.85
C ALA A 40 -2.13 -19.58 -3.23
N ILE A 41 -1.03 -20.33 -3.39
CA ILE A 41 -0.33 -20.50 -4.67
C ILE A 41 -1.25 -21.16 -5.70
N SER A 42 -1.98 -22.22 -5.35
CA SER A 42 -2.91 -22.88 -6.27
C SER A 42 -4.02 -21.94 -6.75
N TRP A 43 -4.64 -21.18 -5.84
CA TRP A 43 -5.65 -20.17 -6.19
C TRP A 43 -5.09 -19.08 -7.12
N GLN A 44 -3.88 -18.59 -6.82
CA GLN A 44 -3.23 -17.59 -7.65
C GLN A 44 -2.92 -18.13 -9.06
N ILE A 45 -2.48 -19.39 -9.18
CA ILE A 45 -2.22 -20.03 -10.48
C ILE A 45 -3.49 -20.06 -11.34
N GLU A 46 -4.65 -20.43 -10.78
CA GLU A 46 -5.91 -20.49 -11.52
C GLU A 46 -6.31 -19.12 -12.09
N ASP A 47 -6.17 -18.05 -11.30
CA ASP A 47 -6.45 -16.68 -11.73
C ASP A 47 -5.47 -16.19 -12.82
N TYR A 48 -4.18 -16.51 -12.68
CA TYR A 48 -3.17 -16.16 -13.66
C TYR A 48 -3.26 -17.00 -14.95
N GLU A 49 -3.69 -18.27 -14.88
CA GLU A 49 -3.99 -19.10 -16.06
C GLU A 49 -5.17 -18.53 -16.85
N HIS A 50 -6.23 -18.08 -16.15
CA HIS A 50 -7.38 -17.42 -16.78
C HIS A 50 -6.96 -16.09 -17.44
N THR A 51 -6.17 -15.28 -16.74
CA THR A 51 -5.62 -14.03 -17.28
C THR A 51 -4.74 -14.29 -18.52
N LEU A 52 -3.90 -15.33 -18.49
CA LEU A 52 -3.05 -15.69 -19.62
C LEU A 52 -3.89 -16.13 -20.83
N SER A 53 -5.00 -16.84 -20.61
CA SER A 53 -5.95 -17.22 -21.66
C SER A 53 -6.55 -15.99 -22.36
N VAL A 54 -7.06 -15.03 -21.58
CA VAL A 54 -7.64 -13.77 -22.08
C VAL A 54 -6.61 -12.95 -22.86
N VAL A 55 -5.40 -12.86 -22.32
CA VAL A 55 -4.32 -12.07 -22.92
C VAL A 55 -3.77 -12.71 -24.19
N THR A 56 -3.74 -14.06 -24.26
CA THR A 56 -3.33 -14.80 -25.46
C THR A 56 -4.34 -14.63 -26.60
N ALA A 57 -5.62 -14.38 -26.29
CA ALA A 57 -6.65 -14.11 -27.28
C ALA A 57 -6.53 -12.72 -27.95
N SER A 58 -5.81 -11.76 -27.35
CA SER A 58 -5.58 -10.43 -27.95
C SER A 58 -4.23 -9.80 -27.57
N PRO A 59 -3.08 -10.38 -27.99
CA PRO A 59 -1.76 -9.94 -27.55
C PRO A 59 -1.40 -8.50 -27.96
N VAL A 60 -1.90 -8.06 -29.12
CA VAL A 60 -1.66 -6.71 -29.67
C VAL A 60 -2.29 -5.62 -28.79
N LYS A 61 -3.46 -5.90 -28.17
CA LYS A 61 -4.14 -4.97 -27.25
C LYS A 61 -3.31 -4.72 -25.99
N PHE A 62 -2.46 -5.66 -25.59
CA PHE A 62 -1.67 -5.63 -24.36
C PHE A 62 -0.18 -5.35 -24.59
N SER A 63 0.25 -5.11 -25.83
CA SER A 63 1.66 -4.86 -26.18
C SER A 63 2.62 -5.94 -25.68
N LEU A 64 2.22 -7.22 -25.76
CA LEU A 64 3.03 -8.35 -25.27
C LEU A 64 3.67 -9.11 -26.43
N SER A 65 4.95 -9.43 -26.28
CA SER A 65 5.65 -10.27 -27.24
C SER A 65 5.29 -11.76 -27.07
N PRO A 66 5.42 -12.58 -28.12
CA PRO A 66 5.31 -14.04 -27.99
C PRO A 66 6.29 -14.65 -26.97
N GLU A 67 7.44 -14.00 -26.78
CA GLU A 67 8.46 -14.39 -25.80
C GLU A 67 7.97 -14.16 -24.36
N ASP A 68 7.34 -13.01 -24.09
CA ASP A 68 6.74 -12.71 -22.77
C ASP A 68 5.65 -13.73 -22.38
N LEU A 69 4.82 -14.12 -23.34
CA LEU A 69 3.77 -15.13 -23.13
C LEU A 69 4.36 -16.51 -22.84
N LEU A 70 5.45 -16.87 -23.51
CA LEU A 70 6.15 -18.13 -23.30
C LEU A 70 6.79 -18.18 -21.91
N VAL A 71 7.48 -17.12 -21.49
CA VAL A 71 8.07 -17.02 -20.14
C VAL A 71 6.99 -17.16 -19.06
N ARG A 72 5.85 -16.48 -19.23
CA ARG A 72 4.74 -16.55 -18.27
C ARG A 72 4.11 -17.94 -18.22
N ARG A 73 3.93 -18.60 -19.36
CA ARG A 73 3.42 -19.98 -19.42
C ARG A 73 4.35 -20.96 -18.73
N LEU A 74 5.66 -20.82 -18.96
CA LEU A 74 6.67 -21.66 -18.29
C LEU A 74 6.68 -21.44 -16.78
N PHE A 75 6.60 -20.19 -16.33
CA PHE A 75 6.54 -19.86 -14.91
C PHE A 75 5.31 -20.43 -14.20
N LEU A 76 4.12 -20.34 -14.81
CA LEU A 76 2.90 -20.93 -14.23
C LEU A 76 3.00 -22.46 -14.19
N SER A 77 3.52 -23.08 -15.26
CA SER A 77 3.72 -24.53 -15.32
C SER A 77 4.68 -25.03 -14.24
N SER A 78 5.84 -24.38 -14.06
CA SER A 78 6.81 -24.75 -13.03
C SER A 78 6.28 -24.54 -11.61
N THR A 79 5.53 -23.46 -11.38
CA THR A 79 4.93 -23.16 -10.07
C THR A 79 3.82 -24.15 -9.72
N LYS A 80 3.03 -24.57 -10.72
CA LYS A 80 2.00 -25.62 -10.58
C LYS A 80 2.61 -26.96 -10.20
N GLN A 81 3.73 -27.33 -10.83
CA GLN A 81 4.47 -28.52 -10.49
C GLN A 81 5.00 -28.46 -9.04
N PHE A 82 5.60 -27.34 -8.64
CA PHE A 82 6.07 -27.13 -7.26
C PHE A 82 4.96 -27.30 -6.22
N ALA A 83 3.79 -26.70 -6.47
CA ALA A 83 2.64 -26.81 -5.56
C ALA A 83 2.13 -28.27 -5.45
N ALA A 84 2.06 -28.99 -6.58
CA ALA A 84 1.64 -30.39 -6.61
C ALA A 84 2.62 -31.33 -5.88
N GLU A 85 3.93 -31.09 -6.04
CA GLU A 85 4.98 -31.86 -5.36
C GLU A 85 4.89 -31.70 -3.84
N ILE A 86 4.74 -30.47 -3.32
CA ILE A 86 4.59 -30.23 -1.88
C ILE A 86 3.29 -30.82 -1.34
N HIS A 87 2.19 -30.65 -2.07
CA HIS A 87 0.90 -31.21 -1.67
C HIS A 87 0.95 -32.74 -1.55
N SER A 88 1.58 -33.41 -2.51
CA SER A 88 1.76 -34.87 -2.50
C SER A 88 2.71 -35.34 -1.40
N HIS A 89 3.89 -34.73 -1.26
CA HIS A 89 4.93 -35.18 -0.33
C HIS A 89 4.64 -34.86 1.15
N TYR A 90 4.02 -33.72 1.45
CA TYR A 90 3.93 -33.22 2.83
C TYR A 90 2.52 -33.22 3.40
N LEU A 91 1.46 -33.05 2.60
CA LEU A 91 0.08 -32.96 3.14
C LEU A 91 -0.61 -34.33 3.18
N ASN A 92 -0.41 -35.17 2.17
CA ASN A 92 -1.01 -36.51 2.13
C ASN A 92 -0.27 -37.54 3.02
N SER A 93 1.06 -37.42 3.16
CA SER A 93 1.87 -38.38 3.94
C SER A 93 1.80 -38.16 5.47
N THR A 94 1.58 -36.92 5.93
CA THR A 94 1.58 -36.56 7.35
C THR A 94 0.19 -36.70 8.00
N GLN A 95 -0.89 -36.41 7.27
CA GLN A 95 -2.26 -36.66 7.76
C GLN A 95 -2.54 -38.16 7.95
N ALA A 96 -1.98 -39.03 7.10
CA ALA A 96 -2.06 -40.48 7.26
C ALA A 96 -1.28 -41.02 8.49
N ASN A 97 -0.23 -40.30 8.92
CA ASN A 97 0.57 -40.65 10.11
C ASN A 97 -0.03 -40.07 11.41
N LEU A 98 -0.69 -38.91 11.35
CA LEU A 98 -1.42 -38.32 12.50
C LEU A 98 -2.72 -39.09 12.83
N ALA A 99 -3.39 -39.65 11.82
CA ALA A 99 -4.57 -40.51 12.03
C ALA A 99 -4.28 -41.86 12.72
N LYS A 100 -3.01 -42.30 12.75
CA LYS A 100 -2.59 -43.53 13.43
C LYS A 100 -2.30 -43.34 14.93
N ILE A 101 -2.17 -42.10 15.40
CA ILE A 101 -1.77 -41.78 16.79
C ILE A 101 -3.00 -41.60 17.71
N HIS A 102 -4.19 -41.36 17.15
CA HIS A 102 -5.44 -41.28 17.91
C HIS A 102 -6.41 -42.40 17.53
N GLN A 103 -6.19 -43.60 18.05
CA GLN A 103 -7.25 -44.59 18.23
C GLN A 103 -7.23 -45.17 19.64
N PRO A 104 -8.33 -45.09 20.40
CA PRO A 104 -8.57 -45.97 21.53
C PRO A 104 -8.93 -47.39 21.06
N SER A 105 -8.45 -48.36 21.82
CA SER A 105 -8.50 -49.80 21.61
C SER A 105 -9.91 -50.43 21.66
N SER A 106 -10.14 -51.41 20.76
CA SER A 106 -11.05 -52.59 20.83
C SER A 106 -12.56 -52.36 20.98
N ILE A 107 -13.45 -52.98 20.17
CA ILE A 107 -13.76 -54.43 20.14
C ILE A 107 -14.14 -54.91 18.71
N MET A 108 -13.71 -56.14 18.40
CA MET A 108 -13.90 -57.00 17.21
C MET A 108 -15.38 -57.21 16.82
N SER A 109 -15.78 -57.57 15.58
CA SER A 109 -15.29 -58.71 14.79
C SER A 109 -15.89 -58.72 13.36
N ASN A 110 -15.04 -59.05 12.38
CA ASN A 110 -15.19 -59.86 11.15
C ASN A 110 -16.53 -59.85 10.37
N ASN A 111 -16.54 -59.87 9.03
CA ASN A 111 -15.66 -60.64 8.16
C ASN A 111 -15.69 -60.14 6.70
N GLN A 112 -14.51 -60.17 6.06
CA GLN A 112 -14.20 -60.52 4.66
C GLN A 112 -15.37 -60.50 3.65
N GLY A 113 -15.39 -59.72 2.57
CA GLY A 113 -14.31 -59.38 1.65
C GLY A 113 -14.50 -60.18 0.36
N TYR A 114 -14.96 -59.56 -0.73
CA TYR A 114 -14.80 -60.12 -2.09
C TYR A 114 -14.63 -59.01 -3.13
N ARG A 115 -13.44 -59.03 -3.74
CA ARG A 115 -13.12 -58.43 -5.04
C ARG A 115 -13.85 -59.22 -6.13
N TYR A 116 -14.29 -58.56 -7.20
CA TYR A 116 -14.39 -59.22 -8.50
C TYR A 116 -13.90 -58.33 -9.64
N SER A 117 -12.77 -58.74 -10.19
CA SER A 117 -12.35 -58.47 -11.54
C SER A 117 -13.05 -59.45 -12.47
N ARG A 118 -13.63 -58.91 -13.54
CA ARG A 118 -13.98 -59.48 -14.85
C ARG A 118 -13.44 -60.90 -15.15
N LEU A 119 -14.26 -61.76 -15.75
CA LEU A 119 -13.96 -62.51 -16.99
C LEU A 119 -15.24 -63.17 -17.55
N GLN A 120 -15.29 -63.25 -18.88
CA GLN A 120 -16.34 -63.76 -19.76
C GLN A 120 -16.27 -65.28 -19.95
N ASN A 121 -17.41 -65.83 -20.42
CA ASN A 121 -17.63 -67.15 -21.04
C ASN A 121 -17.49 -68.34 -20.05
N GLU A 122 -18.28 -69.41 -20.09
CA GLU A 122 -18.80 -70.17 -21.24
C GLU A 122 -19.89 -71.17 -20.75
N ASP A 123 -20.49 -71.87 -21.71
CA ASP A 123 -21.68 -72.72 -21.65
C ASP A 123 -21.67 -73.97 -20.74
N GLU A 124 -22.89 -74.55 -20.64
CA GLU A 124 -23.23 -75.97 -20.45
C GLU A 124 -23.75 -76.51 -19.10
N ALA A 125 -24.95 -77.12 -19.22
CA ALA A 125 -25.44 -78.37 -18.62
C ALA A 125 -25.86 -78.45 -17.14
N ALA A 126 -27.18 -78.44 -16.96
CA ALA A 126 -28.03 -79.31 -16.14
C ALA A 126 -27.48 -79.95 -14.84
N GLY A 127 -28.13 -79.65 -13.71
CA GLY A 127 -28.01 -80.45 -12.49
C GLY A 127 -28.70 -79.91 -11.23
N SER A 128 -30.00 -80.13 -11.12
CA SER A 128 -30.80 -80.42 -9.89
C SER A 128 -30.77 -79.51 -8.63
N SER A 129 -32.01 -79.12 -8.26
CA SER A 129 -32.64 -79.04 -6.91
C SER A 129 -32.42 -77.83 -6.00
N GLY A 130 -33.54 -77.13 -5.71
CA GLY A 130 -33.75 -76.24 -4.55
C GLY A 130 -34.28 -74.85 -4.92
N ALA A 131 -35.57 -74.69 -5.20
CA ALA A 131 -36.60 -74.25 -4.23
C ALA A 131 -36.73 -72.71 -4.04
N GLY A 132 -37.74 -72.12 -4.70
CA GLY A 132 -38.87 -71.48 -4.00
C GLY A 132 -38.79 -70.05 -3.46
N GLU A 133 -37.64 -69.42 -3.25
CA GLU A 133 -37.58 -68.13 -2.50
C GLU A 133 -36.81 -66.98 -3.19
N GLN A 134 -36.43 -67.11 -4.47
CA GLN A 134 -35.63 -66.07 -5.15
C GLN A 134 -36.43 -65.12 -6.07
N ASN A 135 -37.64 -65.46 -6.50
CA ASN A 135 -38.37 -64.62 -7.45
C ASN A 135 -39.00 -63.36 -6.82
N ASP A 136 -39.55 -63.43 -5.62
CA ASP A 136 -40.23 -62.27 -4.99
C ASP A 136 -39.27 -61.14 -4.59
N ARG A 137 -38.01 -61.46 -4.29
CA ARG A 137 -36.99 -60.44 -3.97
C ARG A 137 -36.44 -59.74 -5.21
N PHE A 138 -36.43 -60.42 -6.36
CA PHE A 138 -35.94 -59.83 -7.61
C PHE A 138 -36.93 -58.80 -8.16
N GLU A 139 -38.23 -59.11 -8.10
CA GLU A 139 -39.30 -58.19 -8.49
C GLU A 139 -39.36 -56.95 -7.59
N ASP A 140 -39.19 -57.10 -6.26
CA ASP A 140 -39.20 -55.96 -5.33
C ASP A 140 -37.97 -55.04 -5.50
N ILE A 141 -36.82 -55.58 -5.93
CA ILE A 141 -35.63 -54.79 -6.27
C ILE A 141 -35.81 -54.02 -7.58
N LEU A 142 -36.39 -54.65 -8.60
CA LEU A 142 -36.69 -53.99 -9.88
C LEU A 142 -37.70 -52.86 -9.71
N PHE A 143 -38.78 -53.10 -8.96
CA PHE A 143 -39.80 -52.08 -8.69
C PHE A 143 -39.22 -50.88 -7.91
N LYS A 144 -38.33 -51.12 -6.94
CA LYS A 144 -37.62 -50.05 -6.22
C LYS A 144 -36.65 -49.30 -7.13
N GLN A 145 -35.92 -49.98 -8.01
CA GLN A 145 -35.03 -49.30 -8.97
C GLN A 145 -35.81 -48.45 -9.96
N GLU A 146 -36.95 -48.93 -10.46
CA GLU A 146 -37.80 -48.16 -11.38
C GLU A 146 -38.39 -46.92 -10.72
N LYS A 147 -38.77 -47.00 -9.44
CA LYS A 147 -39.20 -45.85 -8.66
C LYS A 147 -38.06 -44.83 -8.44
N ILE A 148 -36.84 -45.30 -8.11
CA ILE A 148 -35.68 -44.42 -7.91
C ILE A 148 -35.30 -43.69 -9.21
N ILE A 149 -35.38 -44.36 -10.37
CA ILE A 149 -35.12 -43.73 -11.66
C ILE A 149 -36.17 -42.65 -11.95
N ARG A 150 -37.44 -42.93 -11.66
CA ARG A 150 -38.53 -41.98 -11.87
C ARG A 150 -38.44 -40.75 -10.97
N ASP A 151 -38.12 -40.94 -9.69
CA ASP A 151 -37.91 -39.84 -8.74
C ASP A 151 -36.69 -38.99 -9.15
N GLN A 152 -35.63 -39.61 -9.69
CA GLN A 152 -34.46 -38.89 -10.21
C GLN A 152 -34.74 -38.12 -11.53
N ASP A 153 -35.59 -38.65 -12.41
CA ASP A 153 -36.00 -37.94 -13.63
C ASP A 153 -36.84 -36.70 -13.31
N GLU A 154 -37.69 -36.75 -12.26
CA GLU A 154 -38.46 -35.60 -11.78
C GLU A 154 -37.54 -34.50 -11.17
N ASP A 155 -36.51 -34.91 -10.43
CA ASP A 155 -35.46 -34.00 -9.93
C ASP A 155 -34.64 -33.37 -11.08
N LEU A 156 -34.37 -34.12 -12.16
CA LEU A 156 -33.68 -33.62 -13.35
C LEU A 156 -34.51 -32.58 -14.11
N GLU A 157 -35.83 -32.70 -14.13
CA GLU A 157 -36.72 -31.71 -14.74
C GLU A 157 -36.74 -30.39 -13.96
N GLY A 158 -36.75 -30.47 -12.61
CA GLY A 158 -36.60 -29.30 -11.73
C GLY A 158 -35.22 -28.62 -11.83
N LEU A 159 -34.15 -29.40 -12.02
CA LEU A 159 -32.82 -28.88 -12.36
C LEU A 159 -32.81 -28.19 -13.73
N GLY A 160 -33.56 -28.70 -14.70
CA GLY A 160 -33.73 -28.09 -16.02
C GLY A 160 -34.34 -26.68 -15.96
N GLU A 161 -35.33 -26.47 -15.10
CA GLU A 161 -35.96 -25.16 -14.91
C GLU A 161 -35.01 -24.16 -14.22
N SER A 162 -34.24 -24.63 -13.25
CA SER A 162 -33.20 -23.83 -12.58
C SER A 162 -32.08 -23.42 -13.55
N VAL A 163 -31.66 -24.33 -14.43
CA VAL A 163 -30.67 -24.05 -15.49
C VAL A 163 -31.23 -23.07 -16.53
N ARG A 164 -32.52 -23.15 -16.86
CA ARG A 164 -33.17 -22.20 -17.78
C ARG A 164 -33.26 -20.79 -17.17
N THR A 165 -33.54 -20.69 -15.88
CA THR A 165 -33.54 -19.42 -15.13
C THR A 165 -32.13 -18.82 -15.07
N LEU A 166 -31.11 -19.63 -14.74
CA LEU A 166 -29.70 -19.22 -14.75
C LEU A 166 -29.24 -18.77 -16.14
N LYS A 167 -29.67 -19.45 -17.20
CA LYS A 167 -29.39 -19.05 -18.58
C LYS A 167 -29.98 -17.68 -18.89
N ASN A 168 -31.23 -17.43 -18.51
CA ASN A 168 -31.88 -16.14 -18.73
C ASN A 168 -31.21 -15.00 -17.93
N MET A 169 -30.82 -15.27 -16.68
CA MET A 169 -30.05 -14.32 -15.87
C MET A 169 -28.66 -14.06 -16.47
N SER A 170 -28.00 -15.09 -17.00
CA SER A 170 -26.69 -14.96 -17.67
C SER A 170 -26.78 -14.11 -18.95
N PHE A 171 -27.85 -14.26 -19.73
CA PHE A 171 -28.12 -13.38 -20.89
C PHE A 171 -28.36 -11.93 -20.47
N GLN A 172 -29.17 -11.69 -19.43
CA GLN A 172 -29.40 -10.33 -18.92
C GLN A 172 -28.13 -9.69 -18.34
N ILE A 173 -27.27 -10.48 -17.68
CA ILE A 173 -25.96 -10.01 -17.22
C ILE A 173 -25.05 -9.68 -18.42
N GLY A 174 -25.08 -10.49 -19.48
CA GLY A 174 -24.35 -10.21 -20.72
C GLY A 174 -24.78 -8.90 -21.38
N ASP A 175 -26.08 -8.68 -21.54
CA ASP A 175 -26.63 -7.46 -22.15
C ASP A 175 -26.33 -6.21 -21.29
N GLU A 176 -26.39 -6.32 -19.96
CA GLU A 176 -26.05 -5.24 -19.04
C GLU A 176 -24.53 -4.95 -19.03
N LEU A 177 -23.68 -5.97 -19.15
CA LEU A 177 -22.23 -5.79 -19.30
C LEU A 177 -21.85 -5.14 -20.63
N GLU A 178 -22.55 -5.48 -21.72
CA GLU A 178 -22.38 -4.83 -23.02
C GLU A 178 -22.81 -3.36 -22.96
N ALA A 179 -23.94 -3.07 -22.30
CA ALA A 179 -24.39 -1.70 -22.05
C ALA A 179 -23.40 -0.90 -21.18
N GLN A 180 -22.80 -1.53 -20.17
CA GLN A 180 -21.75 -0.92 -19.36
C GLN A 180 -20.46 -0.66 -20.14
N ASN A 181 -20.09 -1.52 -21.09
CA ASN A 181 -18.95 -1.26 -21.98
C ASN A 181 -19.18 -0.04 -22.88
N VAL A 182 -20.39 0.14 -23.41
CA VAL A 182 -20.75 1.34 -24.19
C VAL A 182 -20.71 2.60 -23.33
N MET A 183 -21.16 2.53 -22.07
CA MET A 183 -21.05 3.65 -21.12
C MET A 183 -19.60 3.93 -20.69
N LEU A 184 -18.73 2.91 -20.64
CA LEU A 184 -17.31 3.06 -20.34
C LEU A 184 -16.52 3.69 -21.49
N ASP A 185 -16.88 3.40 -22.74
CA ASP A 185 -16.30 4.07 -23.91
C ASP A 185 -16.70 5.55 -23.97
N ASP A 186 -17.94 5.91 -23.63
CA ASP A 186 -18.38 7.31 -23.52
C ASP A 186 -17.65 8.05 -22.37
N LEU A 187 -17.40 7.36 -21.25
CA LEU A 187 -16.54 7.87 -20.18
C LEU A 187 -15.09 8.04 -20.65
N GLY A 188 -14.57 7.12 -21.48
CA GLY A 188 -13.24 7.20 -22.09
C GLY A 188 -13.09 8.37 -23.07
N GLU A 189 -14.12 8.64 -23.87
CA GLU A 189 -14.18 9.82 -24.74
C GLU A 189 -14.29 11.12 -23.92
N GLY A 190 -15.13 11.11 -22.88
CA GLY A 190 -15.23 12.19 -21.89
C GLY A 190 -13.90 12.48 -21.20
N MET A 191 -13.16 11.44 -20.81
CA MET A 191 -11.83 11.56 -20.19
C MET A 191 -10.81 12.12 -21.18
N SER A 192 -10.83 11.71 -22.45
CA SER A 192 -9.95 12.25 -23.50
C SER A 192 -10.25 13.73 -23.81
N ARG A 193 -11.52 14.13 -23.77
CA ARG A 193 -11.94 15.54 -23.86
C ARG A 193 -11.50 16.36 -22.63
N VAL A 194 -11.47 15.76 -21.45
CA VAL A 194 -10.95 16.39 -20.24
C VAL A 194 -9.43 16.48 -20.29
N ASP A 195 -8.73 15.47 -20.80
CA ASP A 195 -7.27 15.44 -20.91
C ASP A 195 -6.76 16.49 -21.90
N SER A 196 -7.42 16.63 -23.05
CA SER A 196 -7.14 17.72 -24.01
C SER A 196 -7.45 19.12 -23.46
N LYS A 197 -8.50 19.27 -22.63
CA LYS A 197 -8.75 20.53 -21.90
C LYS A 197 -7.70 20.78 -20.83
N LEU A 198 -7.25 19.74 -20.11
CA LEU A 198 -6.19 19.83 -19.11
C LEU A 198 -4.86 20.21 -19.78
N ASP A 199 -4.50 19.64 -20.93
CA ASP A 199 -3.32 20.02 -21.70
C ASP A 199 -3.41 21.49 -22.17
N GLY A 200 -4.59 21.93 -22.63
CA GLY A 200 -4.85 23.34 -22.96
C GLY A 200 -4.70 24.28 -21.76
N VAL A 201 -5.16 23.86 -20.57
CA VAL A 201 -5.00 24.61 -19.32
C VAL A 201 -3.55 24.60 -18.85
N MET A 202 -2.84 23.48 -18.95
CA MET A 202 -1.42 23.36 -18.60
C MET A 202 -0.54 24.21 -19.51
N LYS A 203 -0.85 24.29 -20.81
CA LYS A 203 -0.20 25.23 -21.75
C LYS A 203 -0.49 26.70 -21.40
N LYS A 204 -1.70 27.02 -20.96
CA LYS A 204 -2.03 28.38 -20.49
C LYS A 204 -1.35 28.72 -19.16
N ILE A 205 -1.24 27.76 -18.24
CA ILE A 205 -0.48 27.89 -16.99
C ILE A 205 1.00 28.07 -17.30
N ALA A 206 1.56 27.32 -18.26
CA ALA A 206 2.94 27.48 -18.69
C ALA A 206 3.21 28.89 -19.25
N ARG A 207 2.28 29.42 -20.07
CA ARG A 207 2.36 30.80 -20.56
C ARG A 207 2.21 31.85 -19.46
N LEU A 208 1.28 31.68 -18.52
CA LEU A 208 1.06 32.59 -17.39
C LEU A 208 2.20 32.53 -16.36
N ALA A 209 2.94 31.43 -16.32
CA ALA A 209 4.14 31.25 -15.52
C ALA A 209 5.43 31.71 -16.23
N HIS A 210 5.33 32.39 -17.38
CA HIS A 210 6.49 32.82 -18.18
C HIS A 210 7.44 31.67 -18.57
N LEU A 211 6.94 30.42 -18.70
CA LEU A 211 7.77 29.28 -19.08
C LEU A 211 8.16 29.25 -20.58
N ASP A 212 7.51 30.09 -21.39
CA ASP A 212 7.79 30.30 -22.82
C ASP A 212 8.71 31.51 -23.08
N ASP A 213 8.97 32.35 -22.07
CA ASP A 213 10.03 33.34 -22.16
C ASP A 213 11.33 32.61 -21.84
N ALA A 214 12.24 32.54 -22.81
CA ALA A 214 13.64 32.21 -22.57
C ALA A 214 14.29 33.32 -21.72
N GLN A 215 13.83 33.47 -20.48
CA GLN A 215 14.59 34.16 -19.47
C GLN A 215 15.86 33.33 -19.28
N ASP A 216 17.02 33.97 -19.42
CA ASP A 216 18.28 33.39 -19.00
C ASP A 216 18.17 33.08 -17.50
N ILE A 217 17.77 31.84 -17.17
CA ILE A 217 17.74 31.36 -15.80
C ILE A 217 19.19 31.38 -15.33
N ALA A 218 19.51 32.37 -14.50
CA ALA A 218 20.82 32.54 -13.93
C ALA A 218 21.16 31.30 -13.09
N ILE A 219 22.28 30.66 -13.44
CA ILE A 219 22.83 29.52 -12.71
C ILE A 219 23.29 30.03 -11.34
N ASP A 220 22.86 29.37 -10.26
CA ASP A 220 23.32 29.68 -8.91
C ASP A 220 24.79 29.22 -8.76
N PRO A 221 25.76 30.12 -8.55
CA PRO A 221 27.16 29.74 -8.39
C PRO A 221 27.40 28.93 -7.10
N LYS A 222 26.45 28.94 -6.14
CA LYS A 222 26.50 28.07 -4.97
C LYS A 222 26.11 26.63 -5.27
N GLY A 223 25.55 26.36 -6.45
CA GLY A 223 25.10 25.05 -6.87
C GLY A 223 23.76 24.62 -6.26
N TYR A 224 23.41 23.35 -6.51
CA TYR A 224 22.07 22.81 -6.34
C TYR A 224 22.07 21.56 -5.46
N ILE A 225 20.94 21.30 -4.82
CA ILE A 225 20.63 20.04 -4.12
C ILE A 225 19.41 19.43 -4.81
N ILE A 226 19.53 18.16 -5.22
CA ILE A 226 18.43 17.35 -5.74
C ILE A 226 18.40 16.04 -4.97
N TYR A 227 17.21 15.49 -4.71
CA TYR A 227 17.09 14.25 -3.95
C TYR A 227 15.83 13.49 -4.33
N CYS A 228 15.85 12.17 -4.10
CA CYS A 228 14.63 11.38 -4.14
C CYS A 228 13.95 11.31 -2.75
N PRO A 229 12.65 11.62 -2.63
CA PRO A 229 11.85 11.27 -1.45
C PRO A 229 11.46 9.79 -1.47
N CYS A 230 12.44 8.90 -1.64
CA CYS A 230 12.26 7.47 -1.95
C CYS A 230 11.84 6.60 -0.75
N MET A 231 11.57 7.18 0.42
CA MET A 231 11.20 6.43 1.64
C MET A 231 9.77 6.74 2.07
N GLY A 232 8.93 5.71 2.05
CA GLY A 232 7.56 5.76 2.56
C GLY A 232 6.57 6.51 1.66
N ARG A 233 5.34 6.65 2.17
CA ARG A 233 4.22 7.33 1.49
C ARG A 233 4.28 8.84 1.75
N PHE A 234 3.31 9.59 1.20
CA PHE A 234 3.29 11.05 1.21
C PHE A 234 3.59 11.70 2.58
N GLY A 235 3.05 11.17 3.69
CA GLY A 235 3.36 11.66 5.04
C GLY A 235 4.86 11.61 5.38
N ASN A 236 5.56 10.51 5.04
CA ASN A 236 7.01 10.37 5.20
C ASN A 236 7.77 11.34 4.28
N GLN A 237 7.32 11.47 3.04
CA GLN A 237 7.95 12.33 2.04
C GLN A 237 7.88 13.81 2.45
N ILE A 238 6.76 14.27 3.01
CA ILE A 238 6.63 15.62 3.58
C ILE A 238 7.53 15.79 4.80
N ASP A 239 7.60 14.78 5.66
CA ASP A 239 8.45 14.79 6.85
C ASP A 239 9.93 14.97 6.49
N HIS A 240 10.41 14.23 5.49
CA HIS A 240 11.74 14.42 4.90
C HIS A 240 11.90 15.80 4.28
N THR A 241 10.94 16.25 3.45
CA THR A 241 11.02 17.53 2.74
C THR A 241 11.23 18.69 3.70
N ILE A 242 10.59 18.66 4.87
CA ILE A 242 10.75 19.66 5.93
C ILE A 242 12.19 19.69 6.48
N GLY A 243 12.81 18.52 6.66
CA GLY A 243 14.22 18.42 7.04
C GLY A 243 15.16 18.88 5.93
N VAL A 244 14.89 18.51 4.67
CA VAL A 244 15.70 18.89 3.51
C VAL A 244 15.66 20.41 3.27
N LEU A 245 14.53 21.07 3.54
CA LEU A 245 14.47 22.54 3.51
C LEU A 245 15.45 23.20 4.48
N SER A 246 15.59 22.64 5.70
CA SER A 246 16.59 23.09 6.66
C SER A 246 18.01 22.79 6.18
N PHE A 247 18.25 21.60 5.63
CA PHE A 247 19.54 21.20 5.09
C PHE A 247 19.99 22.14 3.96
N ALA A 248 19.16 22.36 2.95
CA ALA A 248 19.47 23.22 1.81
C ALA A 248 19.70 24.68 2.22
N ARG A 249 18.89 25.20 3.16
CA ARG A 249 19.10 26.54 3.73
C ARG A 249 20.46 26.64 4.42
N SER A 250 20.83 25.65 5.22
CA SER A 250 22.09 25.64 5.96
C SER A 250 23.31 25.40 5.06
N MET A 251 23.17 24.64 3.97
CA MET A 251 24.18 24.45 2.94
C MET A 251 24.38 25.68 2.06
N ASP A 252 23.44 26.63 2.08
CA ASP A 252 23.40 27.77 1.17
C ASP A 252 23.44 27.34 -0.31
N ARG A 253 22.68 26.30 -0.67
CA ARG A 253 22.52 25.81 -2.06
C ARG A 253 21.06 25.90 -2.48
N THR A 254 20.82 26.07 -3.78
CA THR A 254 19.45 26.08 -4.32
C THR A 254 18.84 24.68 -4.29
N LEU A 255 17.67 24.52 -3.67
CA LEU A 255 16.97 23.24 -3.62
C LEU A 255 16.12 23.05 -4.88
N VAL A 256 16.35 21.94 -5.58
CA VAL A 256 15.43 21.44 -6.60
C VAL A 256 14.26 20.78 -5.90
N LEU A 257 13.06 21.32 -6.11
CA LEU A 257 11.85 20.82 -5.46
C LEU A 257 11.55 19.40 -5.97
N PRO A 258 11.30 18.42 -5.08
CA PRO A 258 11.17 17.03 -5.47
C PRO A 258 9.84 16.80 -6.21
N ASN A 259 9.81 15.80 -7.09
CA ASN A 259 8.54 15.13 -7.38
C ASN A 259 8.17 14.26 -6.17
N PHE A 260 6.92 14.32 -5.71
CA PHE A 260 6.38 13.35 -4.76
C PHE A 260 6.05 12.03 -5.45
N ILE A 261 5.94 10.96 -4.67
CA ILE A 261 5.80 9.60 -5.18
C ILE A 261 4.45 9.05 -4.71
N GLU A 262 3.58 8.72 -5.67
CA GLU A 262 2.35 7.98 -5.42
C GLU A 262 2.50 6.52 -5.87
N PHE A 263 2.18 5.60 -4.97
CA PHE A 263 2.17 4.16 -5.27
C PHE A 263 0.77 3.73 -5.70
N LYS A 264 0.40 4.05 -6.94
CA LYS A 264 -0.86 3.59 -7.55
C LYS A 264 -0.60 2.31 -8.32
N HIS A 265 -0.97 1.15 -7.77
CA HIS A 265 -0.77 -0.11 -8.49
C HIS A 265 -1.43 -0.07 -9.87
N PRO A 266 -0.74 -0.49 -10.95
CA PRO A 266 0.58 -1.14 -10.97
C PRO A 266 1.80 -0.22 -11.14
N LYS A 267 1.64 1.11 -11.25
CA LYS A 267 2.73 2.05 -11.60
C LYS A 267 3.02 3.10 -10.52
N THR A 268 4.29 3.25 -10.19
CA THR A 268 4.76 4.39 -9.38
C THR A 268 4.64 5.68 -10.18
N THR A 269 3.93 6.67 -9.66
CA THR A 269 3.68 7.95 -10.33
C THR A 269 4.43 9.08 -9.64
N MET A 270 5.09 9.91 -10.44
CA MET A 270 5.80 11.10 -9.96
C MET A 270 4.90 12.33 -10.07
N VAL A 271 4.66 12.99 -8.94
CA VAL A 271 3.75 14.13 -8.81
C VAL A 271 4.60 15.39 -8.59
N PRO A 272 4.67 16.32 -9.55
CA PRO A 272 5.48 17.52 -9.40
C PRO A 272 5.05 18.37 -8.21
N PHE A 273 6.02 18.97 -7.53
CA PHE A 273 5.78 19.75 -6.31
C PHE A 273 4.65 20.79 -6.46
N GLU A 274 4.68 21.54 -7.56
CA GLU A 274 3.75 22.63 -7.88
C GLU A 274 2.30 22.17 -8.12
N THR A 275 2.10 20.88 -8.36
CA THR A 275 0.76 20.30 -8.47
C THR A 275 0.07 20.16 -7.11
N LEU A 276 0.84 20.19 -6.02
CA LEU A 276 0.35 20.08 -4.65
C LEU A 276 0.51 21.39 -3.89
N PHE A 277 1.65 22.07 -4.03
CA PHE A 277 2.02 23.22 -3.22
C PHE A 277 2.42 24.43 -4.06
N GLN A 278 2.32 25.62 -3.46
CA GLN A 278 2.80 26.86 -4.04
C GLN A 278 4.33 26.97 -3.89
N VAL A 279 5.03 27.35 -4.95
CA VAL A 279 6.49 27.56 -4.92
C VAL A 279 6.87 28.87 -4.23
N LYS A 280 6.08 29.94 -4.43
CA LYS A 280 6.41 31.29 -3.97
C LYS A 280 6.66 31.41 -2.45
N PRO A 281 5.88 30.77 -1.55
CA PRO A 281 6.15 30.82 -0.12
C PRO A 281 7.52 30.25 0.27
N LEU A 282 7.99 29.19 -0.40
CA LEU A 282 9.28 28.55 -0.11
C LEU A 282 10.48 29.44 -0.41
N LYS A 283 10.38 30.31 -1.44
CA LYS A 283 11.42 31.29 -1.79
C LYS A 283 11.75 32.27 -0.65
N LYS A 284 10.89 32.37 0.38
CA LYS A 284 11.16 33.15 1.60
C LYS A 284 12.05 32.43 2.61
N LEU A 285 12.19 31.10 2.50
CA LEU A 285 12.98 30.27 3.40
C LEU A 285 14.34 29.90 2.78
N VAL A 286 14.32 29.44 1.54
CA VAL A 286 15.49 28.92 0.82
C VAL A 286 15.32 29.18 -0.68
N ARG A 287 16.44 29.29 -1.40
CA ARG A 287 16.40 29.38 -2.87
C ARG A 287 15.89 28.06 -3.44
N VAL A 288 14.88 28.12 -4.30
CA VAL A 288 14.24 26.93 -4.87
C VAL A 288 13.97 27.12 -6.36
N VAL A 289 14.06 26.01 -7.09
CA VAL A 289 13.64 25.86 -8.49
C VAL A 289 12.75 24.63 -8.61
N THR A 290 11.82 24.60 -9.57
CA THR A 290 11.01 23.39 -9.80
C THR A 290 11.85 22.30 -10.46
N MET A 291 11.40 21.05 -10.34
CA MET A 291 12.05 19.94 -11.03
C MET A 291 12.07 20.17 -12.55
N THR A 292 10.98 20.69 -13.11
CA THR A 292 10.87 21.00 -14.54
C THR A 292 11.83 22.11 -14.99
N GLU A 293 11.95 23.19 -14.21
CA GLU A 293 12.92 24.27 -14.49
C GLU A 293 14.35 23.71 -14.46
N PHE A 294 14.66 22.89 -13.46
CA PHE A 294 15.98 22.29 -13.30
C PHE A 294 16.33 21.37 -14.46
N THR A 295 15.48 20.40 -14.78
CA THR A 295 15.79 19.41 -15.82
C THR A 295 15.84 20.02 -17.22
N LYS A 296 14.97 20.99 -17.51
CA LYS A 296 14.89 21.59 -18.85
C LYS A 296 15.96 22.65 -19.12
N TYR A 297 16.30 23.48 -18.13
CA TYR A 297 17.08 24.70 -18.36
C TYR A 297 18.43 24.75 -17.63
N ILE A 298 18.57 24.06 -16.49
CA ILE A 298 19.77 24.13 -15.64
C ILE A 298 20.65 22.89 -15.84
N MET A 299 20.07 21.70 -15.69
CA MET A 299 20.74 20.41 -15.75
C MET A 299 21.60 20.22 -17.01
N PRO A 300 21.13 20.55 -18.24
CA PRO A 300 21.95 20.37 -19.44
C PRO A 300 23.19 21.27 -19.49
N LYS A 301 23.21 22.39 -18.73
CA LYS A 301 24.31 23.38 -18.74
C LYS A 301 25.39 23.07 -17.71
N ILE A 302 25.00 22.61 -16.51
CA ILE A 302 25.93 22.46 -15.37
C ILE A 302 26.11 21.01 -14.90
N TRP A 303 25.22 20.11 -15.30
CA TRP A 303 25.22 18.72 -14.82
C TRP A 303 24.97 17.73 -15.98
N PRO A 304 25.89 17.70 -16.97
CA PRO A 304 25.79 16.81 -18.12
C PRO A 304 25.95 15.34 -17.68
N GLN A 305 25.53 14.41 -18.54
CA GLN A 305 25.38 12.98 -18.20
C GLN A 305 26.67 12.35 -17.65
N GLU A 306 27.82 12.73 -18.19
CA GLU A 306 29.14 12.25 -17.80
C GLU A 306 29.66 12.79 -16.46
N LYS A 307 28.92 13.71 -15.79
CA LYS A 307 29.28 14.28 -14.48
C LYS A 307 28.24 14.00 -13.39
N ARG A 308 27.32 13.05 -13.63
CA ARG A 308 26.23 12.77 -12.70
C ARG A 308 26.68 11.85 -11.58
N VAL A 309 27.04 12.46 -10.46
CA VAL A 309 27.49 11.78 -9.23
C VAL A 309 26.31 11.54 -8.29
N ALA A 310 26.15 10.30 -7.79
CA ALA A 310 25.18 9.96 -6.76
C ALA A 310 25.78 10.13 -5.35
N PHE A 311 25.02 10.72 -4.43
CA PHE A 311 25.41 10.90 -3.03
C PHE A 311 24.65 9.93 -2.13
N CYS A 312 25.39 9.13 -1.35
CA CYS A 312 24.84 8.27 -0.31
C CYS A 312 25.74 8.25 0.94
N TRP A 313 25.27 7.62 2.02
CA TRP A 313 26.02 7.58 3.29
C TRP A 313 27.35 6.85 3.15
N SER A 314 27.33 5.62 2.64
CA SER A 314 28.50 4.77 2.42
C SER A 314 28.21 3.77 1.30
N ALA A 315 29.27 3.22 0.72
CA ALA A 315 29.16 2.09 -0.20
C ALA A 315 28.45 0.92 0.50
N HIS A 316 27.56 0.26 -0.22
CA HIS A 316 26.88 -0.95 0.23
C HIS A 316 26.74 -1.92 -0.95
N LYS A 317 26.45 -3.18 -0.65
CA LYS A 317 26.23 -4.21 -1.67
C LYS A 317 24.87 -4.04 -2.32
N SER A 318 24.80 -4.32 -3.62
CA SER A 318 23.53 -4.44 -4.33
C SER A 318 22.70 -5.60 -3.77
N ILE A 319 21.39 -5.39 -3.69
CA ILE A 319 20.40 -6.36 -3.23
C ILE A 319 19.98 -7.29 -4.39
N PHE A 320 19.86 -6.75 -5.61
CA PHE A 320 19.44 -7.51 -6.79
C PHE A 320 20.59 -8.08 -7.63
N ASN A 321 21.81 -7.53 -7.51
CA ASN A 321 22.97 -8.03 -8.25
C ASN A 321 24.16 -8.32 -7.33
N SER A 322 24.31 -9.56 -6.91
CA SER A 322 25.41 -10.01 -6.03
C SER A 322 26.82 -9.88 -6.63
N THR A 323 26.93 -9.62 -7.94
CA THR A 323 28.21 -9.44 -8.64
C THR A 323 28.57 -7.97 -8.88
N ALA A 324 27.64 -7.04 -8.62
CA ALA A 324 27.91 -5.62 -8.74
C ALA A 324 28.94 -5.19 -7.67
N ALA A 325 29.80 -4.24 -8.03
CA ALA A 325 30.69 -3.60 -7.07
C ALA A 325 29.89 -2.79 -6.04
N ASP A 326 30.43 -2.67 -4.82
CA ASP A 326 29.82 -1.89 -3.75
C ASP A 326 29.68 -0.42 -4.17
N GLY A 327 28.51 0.17 -3.94
CA GLY A 327 28.23 1.54 -4.37
C GLY A 327 27.02 2.13 -3.67
N CYS A 328 26.47 3.20 -4.25
CA CYS A 328 25.22 3.82 -3.79
C CYS A 328 23.98 3.16 -4.36
N HIS A 329 24.11 2.43 -5.48
CA HIS A 329 23.01 1.73 -6.16
C HIS A 329 21.76 2.61 -6.33
N ALA A 330 21.97 3.86 -6.76
CA ALA A 330 21.01 4.96 -6.70
C ALA A 330 19.64 4.73 -7.37
N LYS A 331 19.58 3.78 -8.30
CA LYS A 331 18.41 3.43 -9.11
C LYS A 331 17.89 2.03 -8.82
N GLU A 332 18.39 1.39 -7.77
CA GLU A 332 18.07 0.02 -7.45
C GLU A 332 16.68 -0.11 -6.79
N GLY A 333 15.78 -0.85 -7.44
CA GLY A 333 14.43 -1.11 -6.92
C GLY A 333 13.44 0.03 -7.14
N ASN A 334 12.28 -0.09 -6.46
CA ASN A 334 11.17 0.86 -6.55
C ASN A 334 10.99 1.56 -5.19
N PRO A 335 10.94 2.91 -5.12
CA PRO A 335 10.76 3.85 -6.24
C PRO A 335 12.04 4.46 -6.84
N PHE A 336 13.22 4.01 -6.41
CA PHE A 336 14.51 4.60 -6.81
C PHE A 336 14.72 4.70 -8.33
N GLY A 337 14.64 3.58 -9.05
CA GLY A 337 14.82 3.55 -10.50
C GLY A 337 13.82 4.47 -11.22
N PRO A 338 12.50 4.21 -11.09
CA PRO A 338 11.48 5.02 -11.75
C PRO A 338 11.57 6.52 -11.48
N TYR A 339 12.02 6.92 -10.28
CA TYR A 339 12.19 8.34 -9.94
C TYR A 339 13.22 9.02 -10.84
N TRP A 340 14.42 8.44 -10.92
CA TRP A 340 15.52 9.00 -11.72
C TRP A 340 15.31 8.79 -13.23
N ASP A 341 14.67 7.69 -13.62
CA ASP A 341 14.28 7.41 -15.02
C ASP A 341 13.37 8.51 -15.58
N THR A 342 12.38 8.95 -14.79
CA THR A 342 11.45 10.01 -15.17
C THR A 342 12.17 11.35 -15.43
N LEU A 343 13.34 11.55 -14.82
CA LEU A 343 14.16 12.75 -14.99
C LEU A 343 15.23 12.60 -16.09
N GLY A 344 15.34 11.40 -16.70
CA GLY A 344 16.42 11.08 -17.64
C GLY A 344 17.80 11.09 -16.97
N VAL A 345 17.88 10.71 -15.69
CA VAL A 345 19.13 10.70 -14.91
C VAL A 345 19.72 9.29 -14.85
N GLU A 346 20.97 9.19 -15.28
CA GLU A 346 21.87 8.06 -15.07
C GLU A 346 23.08 8.55 -14.29
N PHE A 347 23.50 7.79 -13.29
CA PHE A 347 24.67 8.13 -12.48
C PHE A 347 25.89 7.37 -13.00
N VAL A 348 27.04 8.06 -13.04
CA VAL A 348 28.31 7.51 -13.54
C VAL A 348 29.35 7.31 -12.45
N GLU A 349 29.13 7.93 -11.29
CA GLU A 349 30.05 7.91 -10.16
C GLU A 349 29.25 7.99 -8.84
N ASP A 350 29.80 7.39 -7.79
CA ASP A 350 29.25 7.43 -6.43
C ASP A 350 30.14 8.26 -5.51
N THR A 351 29.54 8.97 -4.56
CA THR A 351 30.25 9.77 -3.56
C THR A 351 29.60 9.61 -2.19
N PHE A 352 30.44 9.54 -1.16
CA PHE A 352 30.04 9.14 0.19
C PHE A 352 30.25 10.24 1.22
N TYR A 353 29.18 10.62 1.93
CA TYR A 353 29.22 11.68 2.94
C TYR A 353 29.20 11.18 4.39
N GLY A 354 29.18 9.85 4.63
CA GLY A 354 29.10 9.28 5.97
C GLY A 354 30.34 9.51 6.85
N GLU A 355 31.47 9.87 6.26
CA GLU A 355 32.68 10.28 7.00
C GLU A 355 32.57 11.70 7.56
N ILE A 356 31.68 12.53 7.00
CA ILE A 356 31.45 13.88 7.50
C ILE A 356 30.86 13.80 8.89
N LYS A 357 31.42 14.55 9.84
CA LYS A 357 30.95 14.50 11.24
C LYS A 357 29.48 14.89 11.33
N GLY A 358 28.61 13.95 11.70
CA GLY A 358 27.16 14.18 11.78
C GLY A 358 26.41 13.99 10.46
N GLY A 359 27.11 13.64 9.38
CA GLY A 359 26.53 13.45 8.05
C GLY A 359 25.77 14.69 7.59
N TYR A 360 24.44 14.57 7.47
CA TYR A 360 23.55 15.66 7.06
C TYR A 360 23.07 16.55 8.24
N ASP A 361 23.42 16.26 9.50
CA ASP A 361 23.09 17.11 10.64
C ASP A 361 24.04 18.31 10.75
N LEU A 362 23.65 19.40 10.07
CA LEU A 362 24.38 20.67 10.06
C LEU A 362 24.27 21.46 11.38
N GLY A 363 23.53 20.96 12.38
CA GLY A 363 23.53 21.51 13.73
C GLY A 363 24.83 21.25 14.48
N ILE A 364 25.62 20.26 14.03
CA ILE A 364 26.91 19.93 14.63
C ILE A 364 27.99 20.92 14.15
N ARG A 365 28.73 21.50 15.10
CA ARG A 365 29.77 22.48 14.81
C ARG A 365 30.87 21.87 13.93
N GLY A 366 31.14 22.51 12.80
CA GLY A 366 32.17 22.10 11.84
C GLY A 366 31.63 21.34 10.64
N THR A 367 30.47 20.70 10.75
CA THR A 367 29.88 19.85 9.69
C THR A 367 29.68 20.59 8.37
N LYS A 368 29.08 21.80 8.41
CA LYS A 368 28.91 22.61 7.19
C LYS A 368 30.25 22.95 6.51
N LYS A 369 31.27 23.28 7.30
CA LYS A 369 32.60 23.61 6.76
C LYS A 369 33.21 22.39 6.06
N GLU A 370 33.07 21.22 6.66
CA GLU A 370 33.53 19.96 6.08
C GLU A 370 32.79 19.61 4.77
N TRP A 371 31.48 19.87 4.70
CA TRP A 371 30.73 19.78 3.43
C TRP A 371 31.25 20.73 2.36
N ASP A 372 31.51 22.00 2.70
CA ASP A 372 32.01 22.99 1.73
C ASP A 372 33.43 22.63 1.24
N GLU A 373 34.28 22.10 2.13
CA GLU A 373 35.65 21.68 1.82
C GLU A 373 35.68 20.42 0.94
N ARG A 374 34.83 19.43 1.25
CA ARG A 374 34.80 18.14 0.53
C ARG A 374 34.02 18.24 -0.79
N TYR A 375 32.96 19.05 -0.82
CA TYR A 375 32.05 19.17 -1.98
C TYR A 375 31.82 20.64 -2.38
N PRO A 376 32.88 21.34 -2.85
CA PRO A 376 32.75 22.71 -3.34
C PRO A 376 31.86 22.78 -4.59
N SER A 377 31.16 23.90 -4.79
CA SER A 377 30.20 24.11 -5.89
C SER A 377 30.83 24.05 -7.27
N ASP A 378 32.11 24.40 -7.38
CA ASP A 378 32.84 24.46 -8.66
C ASP A 378 33.09 23.05 -9.22
N THR A 379 33.33 22.07 -8.33
CA THR A 379 33.52 20.65 -8.67
C THR A 379 32.21 19.88 -8.62
N TYR A 380 31.39 20.16 -7.60
CA TYR A 380 30.09 19.53 -7.35
C TYR A 380 28.97 20.58 -7.46
N PRO A 381 28.60 21.00 -8.69
CA PRO A 381 27.54 21.98 -8.89
C PRO A 381 26.16 21.42 -8.51
N VAL A 382 26.00 20.10 -8.45
CA VAL A 382 24.77 19.43 -8.05
C VAL A 382 25.09 18.32 -7.05
N LEU A 383 24.51 18.38 -5.85
CA LEU A 383 24.54 17.32 -4.86
C LEU A 383 23.26 16.47 -5.03
N ALA A 384 23.38 15.31 -5.67
CA ALA A 384 22.25 14.45 -6.01
C ALA A 384 22.12 13.25 -5.07
N PHE A 385 21.21 13.34 -4.10
CA PHE A 385 21.07 12.34 -3.04
C PHE A 385 20.09 11.23 -3.40
N THR A 386 20.54 9.97 -3.25
CA THR A 386 19.71 8.78 -3.52
C THR A 386 18.55 8.64 -2.55
N SER A 387 18.71 9.18 -1.34
CA SER A 387 17.68 9.28 -0.30
C SER A 387 17.68 10.70 0.28
N SER A 388 16.64 11.07 1.01
CA SER A 388 16.55 12.44 1.53
C SER A 388 17.67 12.72 2.56
N PRO A 389 18.48 13.79 2.41
CA PRO A 389 19.52 14.16 3.38
C PRO A 389 18.90 14.83 4.61
N ALA A 390 18.04 14.11 5.31
CA ALA A 390 17.26 14.59 6.44
C ALA A 390 16.93 13.42 7.39
N PRO A 391 16.80 13.70 8.71
CA PRO A 391 16.38 12.68 9.65
C PRO A 391 14.92 12.29 9.45
N PHE A 392 14.63 11.03 9.76
CA PHE A 392 13.27 10.53 9.90
C PHE A 392 13.13 9.74 11.20
N PRO A 393 12.18 10.10 12.07
CA PRO A 393 11.23 11.22 11.96
C PRO A 393 11.91 12.60 11.97
N SER A 394 11.23 13.62 11.43
CA SER A 394 11.74 14.99 11.40
C SER A 394 11.87 15.58 12.80
N THR A 395 12.91 16.39 13.01
CA THR A 395 13.16 17.03 14.32
C THR A 395 12.16 18.13 14.59
N VAL A 396 11.81 18.36 15.86
CA VAL A 396 10.85 19.41 16.27
C VAL A 396 11.26 20.79 15.76
N LYS A 397 12.57 21.08 15.74
CA LYS A 397 13.13 22.34 15.20
C LYS A 397 12.79 22.57 13.73
N SER A 398 12.63 21.51 12.94
CA SER A 398 12.31 21.62 11.52
C SER A 398 10.81 21.81 11.26
N TRP A 399 9.93 21.44 12.21
CA TRP A 399 8.48 21.42 11.99
C TRP A 399 7.89 22.77 11.60
N GLU A 400 8.50 23.88 12.04
CA GLU A 400 8.06 25.22 11.67
C GLU A 400 8.14 25.47 10.14
N ASN A 401 8.97 24.73 9.41
CA ASN A 401 9.08 24.86 7.96
C ASN A 401 7.77 24.50 7.23
N GLN A 402 6.86 23.75 7.88
CA GLN A 402 5.53 23.46 7.33
C GLN A 402 4.76 24.74 6.97
N LYS A 403 5.03 25.89 7.62
CA LYS A 403 4.38 27.18 7.29
C LYS A 403 4.59 27.64 5.85
N PHE A 404 5.63 27.13 5.19
CA PHE A 404 5.96 27.43 3.79
C PHE A 404 5.38 26.42 2.80
N LEU A 405 4.92 25.25 3.25
CA LEU A 405 4.22 24.28 2.42
C LEU A 405 2.73 24.65 2.35
N ARG A 406 2.40 25.54 1.42
CA ARG A 406 1.03 26.01 1.18
C ARG A 406 0.40 25.28 0.02
N TRP A 407 -0.74 24.62 0.25
CA TRP A 407 -1.51 23.98 -0.80
C TRP A 407 -1.74 24.92 -1.99
N ASN A 408 -1.69 24.38 -3.21
CA ASN A 408 -1.99 25.16 -4.41
C ASN A 408 -3.47 25.59 -4.45
N SER A 409 -3.79 26.53 -5.34
CA SER A 409 -5.15 27.08 -5.44
C SER A 409 -6.20 26.01 -5.71
N ARG A 410 -5.90 25.01 -6.56
CA ARG A 410 -6.82 23.92 -6.91
C ARG A 410 -7.22 23.10 -5.69
N ILE A 411 -6.27 22.66 -4.87
CA ILE A 411 -6.55 21.87 -3.65
C ILE A 411 -7.32 22.73 -2.64
N VAL A 412 -6.90 23.98 -2.44
CA VAL A 412 -7.57 24.91 -1.52
C VAL A 412 -9.02 25.16 -1.94
N GLU A 413 -9.27 25.37 -3.22
CA GLU A 413 -10.60 25.62 -3.77
C GLU A 413 -11.51 24.40 -3.61
N LYS A 414 -11.03 23.20 -3.98
CA LYS A 414 -11.80 21.95 -3.78
C LYS A 414 -12.11 21.69 -2.31
N ALA A 415 -11.13 21.90 -1.41
CA ALA A 415 -11.34 21.75 0.03
C ALA A 415 -12.38 22.74 0.55
N LYS A 416 -12.29 24.03 0.15
CA LYS A 416 -13.27 25.05 0.51
C LYS A 416 -14.67 24.75 -0.03
N GLN A 417 -14.76 24.31 -1.28
CA GLN A 417 -16.02 23.93 -1.91
C GLN A 417 -16.69 22.82 -1.11
N PHE A 418 -15.97 21.73 -0.83
CA PHE A 418 -16.49 20.62 -0.03
C PHE A 418 -16.92 21.06 1.38
N ILE A 419 -16.11 21.88 2.06
CA ILE A 419 -16.48 22.41 3.38
C ILE A 419 -17.78 23.21 3.28
N SER A 420 -17.89 24.12 2.31
CA SER A 420 -19.05 25.00 2.17
C SER A 420 -20.34 24.29 1.77
N SER A 421 -20.24 23.21 0.99
CA SER A 421 -21.41 22.47 0.49
C SER A 421 -21.90 21.40 1.47
N THR A 422 -20.99 20.85 2.28
CA THR A 422 -21.24 19.59 2.99
C THR A 422 -21.04 19.73 4.51
N LEU A 423 -20.10 20.55 4.96
CA LEU A 423 -19.68 20.59 6.36
C LEU A 423 -20.16 21.87 7.05
N THR A 424 -21.22 21.74 7.85
CA THR A 424 -21.69 22.83 8.71
C THR A 424 -20.69 23.06 9.84
N ARG A 425 -20.25 24.31 10.02
CA ARG A 425 -19.33 24.72 11.10
C ARG A 425 -20.05 24.94 12.43
N PRO A 426 -19.37 24.75 13.59
CA PRO A 426 -18.03 24.18 13.70
C PRO A 426 -18.01 22.68 13.36
N PHE A 427 -16.93 22.17 12.77
CA PHE A 427 -16.79 20.74 12.45
C PHE A 427 -15.53 20.10 13.05
N VAL A 428 -15.65 18.82 13.39
CA VAL A 428 -14.51 17.99 13.83
C VAL A 428 -13.95 17.26 12.63
N GLY A 429 -12.65 17.44 12.36
CA GLY A 429 -11.91 16.63 11.40
C GLY A 429 -11.27 15.42 12.09
N VAL A 430 -11.39 14.25 11.49
CA VAL A 430 -10.89 12.98 12.03
C VAL A 430 -10.02 12.29 10.99
N HIS A 431 -8.86 11.78 11.42
CA HIS A 431 -8.04 10.89 10.61
C HIS A 431 -7.99 9.48 11.22
N LEU A 432 -8.56 8.51 10.51
CA LEU A 432 -8.54 7.09 10.87
C LEU A 432 -7.48 6.37 10.04
N ARG A 433 -6.48 5.81 10.72
CA ARG A 433 -5.42 5.01 10.10
C ARG A 433 -5.63 3.56 10.54
N ASN A 434 -6.22 2.75 9.68
CA ASN A 434 -6.74 1.42 10.03
C ASN A 434 -6.59 0.38 8.89
N ASP A 435 -5.69 0.60 7.91
CA ASP A 435 -5.29 -0.46 6.99
C ASP A 435 -4.60 -1.65 7.71
N ALA A 436 -4.58 -2.81 7.05
CA ALA A 436 -4.05 -4.04 7.66
C ALA A 436 -2.53 -3.97 7.94
N ASP A 437 -1.79 -3.18 7.16
CA ASP A 437 -0.37 -2.92 7.41
C ASP A 437 -0.18 -2.13 8.71
N TRP A 438 -1.04 -1.15 8.96
CA TRP A 438 -0.98 -0.31 10.15
C TRP A 438 -1.22 -1.09 11.43
N ALA A 439 -2.17 -2.02 11.43
CA ALA A 439 -2.41 -2.90 12.58
C ALA A 439 -1.13 -3.67 12.97
N ARG A 440 -0.40 -4.23 11.99
CA ARG A 440 0.87 -4.93 12.21
C ARG A 440 1.97 -4.03 12.76
N VAL A 441 2.06 -2.79 12.29
CA VAL A 441 3.01 -1.81 12.87
C VAL A 441 2.71 -1.60 14.36
N CYS A 442 1.44 -1.43 14.70
CA CYS A 442 1.03 -1.14 16.07
C CYS A 442 1.17 -2.34 17.03
N GLU A 443 1.24 -3.57 16.52
CA GLU A 443 1.54 -4.76 17.34
C GLU A 443 2.93 -4.70 17.97
N HIS A 444 3.89 -4.05 17.30
CA HIS A 444 5.28 -3.88 17.73
C HIS A 444 5.48 -2.72 18.72
N VAL A 445 4.42 -2.01 19.09
CA VAL A 445 4.48 -1.01 20.16
C VAL A 445 4.74 -1.72 21.49
N ASP A 446 5.92 -1.48 22.05
CA ASP A 446 6.33 -1.92 23.39
C ASP A 446 6.36 -0.73 24.35
N PRO A 447 5.35 -0.57 25.22
CA PRO A 447 5.29 0.53 26.18
C PRO A 447 6.46 0.56 27.17
N SER A 448 7.14 -0.56 27.39
CA SER A 448 8.28 -0.63 28.33
C SER A 448 9.55 0.03 27.77
N GLN A 449 9.74 -0.02 26.44
CA GLN A 449 10.88 0.61 25.76
C GLN A 449 10.63 2.09 25.46
N ASN A 450 9.35 2.46 25.29
CA ASN A 450 8.87 3.82 25.00
C ASN A 450 9.66 4.56 23.90
N ARG A 451 10.12 3.83 22.87
CA ARG A 451 10.88 4.43 21.77
C ARG A 451 9.95 5.20 20.83
N PRO A 452 10.42 6.32 20.24
CA PRO A 452 9.71 6.97 19.16
C PRO A 452 9.47 6.03 17.98
N ILE A 453 8.20 5.91 17.60
CA ILE A 453 7.77 5.25 16.36
C ILE A 453 7.16 6.31 15.47
N PHE A 454 7.70 6.48 14.26
CA PHE A 454 7.19 7.45 13.27
C PHE A 454 6.90 8.81 13.91
N ALA A 455 5.68 9.33 13.79
CA ALA A 455 5.35 10.67 14.25
C ALA A 455 5.00 10.78 15.74
N SER A 456 5.13 9.73 16.55
CA SER A 456 4.64 9.68 17.95
C SER A 456 5.12 10.83 18.86
N ALA A 457 6.29 11.40 18.60
CA ALA A 457 6.77 12.60 19.30
C ALA A 457 5.83 13.82 19.16
N GLN A 458 4.92 13.83 18.19
CA GLN A 458 3.94 14.91 17.98
C GLN A 458 2.90 15.06 19.10
N CYS A 459 2.67 13.99 19.87
CA CYS A 459 1.75 13.99 21.00
C CYS A 459 2.40 13.59 22.33
N LEU A 460 3.65 13.10 22.31
CA LEU A 460 4.39 12.69 23.50
C LEU A 460 5.65 13.53 23.76
N GLY A 461 5.90 14.52 22.92
CA GLY A 461 7.13 15.31 22.97
C GLY A 461 8.37 14.55 22.46
N GLU A 462 9.46 15.29 22.27
CA GLU A 462 10.74 14.72 21.84
C GLU A 462 11.23 13.67 22.85
N ASN A 463 11.67 12.50 22.37
CA ASN A 463 12.03 11.35 23.21
C ASN A 463 10.93 10.88 24.18
N HIS A 464 9.67 11.19 23.89
CA HIS A 464 8.50 10.79 24.69
C HIS A 464 8.53 11.30 26.15
N HIS A 465 9.06 12.50 26.38
CA HIS A 465 9.13 13.06 27.74
C HIS A 465 7.74 13.42 28.34
N GLU A 466 6.68 13.52 27.54
CA GLU A 466 5.33 13.86 27.98
C GLU A 466 4.44 12.62 28.26
N GLY A 467 4.92 11.40 27.99
CA GLY A 467 4.14 10.19 28.27
C GLY A 467 4.67 8.92 27.62
N HIS A 468 3.84 7.89 27.58
CA HIS A 468 4.20 6.59 26.99
C HIS A 468 3.34 6.27 25.78
N LEU A 469 3.97 5.77 24.72
CA LEU A 469 3.25 5.31 23.54
C LEU A 469 2.53 3.99 23.85
N THR A 470 1.21 3.98 23.67
CA THR A 470 0.38 2.79 23.88
C THR A 470 -0.16 2.25 22.56
N LYS A 471 -0.55 0.96 22.55
CA LYS A 471 -1.22 0.34 21.40
C LYS A 471 -2.52 1.08 21.04
N GLU A 472 -3.26 1.54 22.04
CA GLU A 472 -4.50 2.30 21.85
C GLU A 472 -4.25 3.66 21.15
N MET A 473 -3.10 4.30 21.37
CA MET A 473 -2.73 5.52 20.66
C MET A 473 -2.32 5.27 19.21
N CYS A 474 -1.80 4.08 18.92
CA CYS A 474 -1.34 3.68 17.59
C CYS A 474 -2.49 3.12 16.73
N ALA A 475 -3.25 2.18 17.26
CA ALA A 475 -4.40 1.53 16.64
C ALA A 475 -5.59 1.58 17.63
N PRO A 476 -6.31 2.72 17.69
CA PRO A 476 -7.41 2.89 18.63
C PRO A 476 -8.54 1.92 18.32
N SER A 477 -9.16 1.38 19.38
CA SER A 477 -10.35 0.57 19.25
C SER A 477 -11.53 1.38 18.72
N LYS A 478 -12.49 0.69 18.09
CA LYS A 478 -13.75 1.30 17.66
C LYS A 478 -14.46 2.05 18.81
N ALA A 479 -14.44 1.49 20.02
CA ALA A 479 -15.00 2.14 21.21
C ALA A 479 -14.32 3.48 21.50
N THR A 480 -12.99 3.53 21.54
CA THR A 480 -12.22 4.77 21.76
C THR A 480 -12.47 5.79 20.66
N ILE A 481 -12.55 5.36 19.40
CA ILE A 481 -12.82 6.26 18.27
C ILE A 481 -14.18 6.93 18.46
N LEU A 482 -15.23 6.15 18.69
CA LEU A 482 -16.60 6.66 18.84
C LEU A 482 -16.73 7.55 20.09
N GLU A 483 -16.22 7.11 21.23
CA GLU A 483 -16.25 7.88 22.49
C GLU A 483 -15.60 9.25 22.32
N GLN A 484 -14.40 9.31 21.75
CA GLN A 484 -13.65 10.55 21.63
C GLN A 484 -14.19 11.50 20.55
N ILE A 485 -14.79 10.97 19.47
CA ILE A 485 -15.51 11.79 18.50
C ILE A 485 -16.74 12.42 19.16
N VAL A 486 -17.56 11.64 19.86
CA VAL A 486 -18.77 12.12 20.54
C VAL A 486 -18.43 13.17 21.61
N ASP A 487 -17.43 12.89 22.45
CA ASP A 487 -16.94 13.82 23.48
C ASP A 487 -16.47 15.15 22.85
N GLN A 488 -15.70 15.08 21.76
CA GLN A 488 -15.19 16.28 21.11
C GLN A 488 -16.29 17.07 20.38
N VAL A 489 -17.27 16.39 19.76
CA VAL A 489 -18.46 17.01 19.17
C VAL A 489 -19.23 17.78 20.23
N GLY A 490 -19.49 17.17 21.40
CA GLY A 490 -20.16 17.83 22.52
C GLY A 490 -19.39 19.04 23.05
N LYS A 491 -18.06 18.93 23.20
CA LYS A 491 -17.20 20.00 23.71
C LYS A 491 -17.22 21.29 22.88
N ILE A 492 -17.26 21.18 21.55
CA ILE A 492 -17.23 22.36 20.67
C ILE A 492 -18.59 22.71 20.08
N GLY A 493 -19.64 21.93 20.40
CA GLY A 493 -20.95 22.07 19.79
C GLY A 493 -20.90 21.86 18.27
N ALA A 494 -20.15 20.85 17.82
CA ALA A 494 -19.94 20.60 16.39
C ALA A 494 -21.25 20.32 15.66
N LYS A 495 -21.32 20.74 14.40
CA LYS A 495 -22.49 20.60 13.51
C LYS A 495 -22.27 19.59 12.39
N SER A 496 -21.05 19.10 12.24
CA SER A 496 -20.69 18.03 11.32
C SER A 496 -19.35 17.40 11.71
N VAL A 497 -19.09 16.20 11.20
CA VAL A 497 -17.79 15.52 11.31
C VAL A 497 -17.26 15.22 9.92
N PHE A 498 -15.97 15.45 9.69
CA PHE A 498 -15.28 15.02 8.49
C PHE A 498 -14.32 13.88 8.81
N VAL A 499 -14.38 12.79 8.04
CA VAL A 499 -13.52 11.62 8.23
C VAL A 499 -12.67 11.39 6.99
N SER A 500 -11.35 11.36 7.21
CA SER A 500 -10.38 10.84 6.24
C SER A 500 -9.85 9.51 6.75
N SER A 501 -9.79 8.51 5.88
CA SER A 501 -9.26 7.19 6.21
C SER A 501 -8.49 6.58 5.06
N ASP A 502 -7.50 5.77 5.39
CA ASP A 502 -6.78 4.91 4.45
C ASP A 502 -7.56 3.66 4.04
N LYS A 503 -8.60 3.26 4.81
CA LYS A 503 -9.40 2.08 4.49
C LYS A 503 -10.85 2.22 4.92
N ASP A 504 -11.12 2.23 6.23
CA ASP A 504 -12.47 2.23 6.78
C ASP A 504 -12.80 3.58 7.44
N HIS A 505 -13.73 4.33 6.83
CA HIS A 505 -14.20 5.61 7.33
C HIS A 505 -15.19 5.49 8.51
N MET A 506 -15.69 4.29 8.83
CA MET A 506 -16.62 4.04 9.95
C MET A 506 -17.85 4.97 9.95
N LEU A 507 -18.33 5.38 8.78
CA LEU A 507 -19.36 6.43 8.69
C LEU A 507 -20.66 6.00 9.35
N ASP A 508 -21.08 4.75 9.16
CA ASP A 508 -22.34 4.26 9.70
C ASP A 508 -22.30 4.27 11.23
N GLU A 509 -21.20 3.83 11.83
CA GLU A 509 -21.09 3.72 13.28
C GLU A 509 -20.84 5.08 13.95
N ILE A 510 -20.12 5.97 13.27
CA ILE A 510 -19.99 7.36 13.72
C ILE A 510 -21.35 8.05 13.63
N ASN A 511 -22.09 7.92 12.53
CA ASN A 511 -23.43 8.48 12.39
C ASN A 511 -24.38 7.91 13.45
N GLU A 512 -24.29 6.61 13.73
CA GLU A 512 -25.07 5.96 14.77
C GLU A 512 -24.83 6.58 16.16
N ALA A 513 -23.56 6.81 16.50
CA ALA A 513 -23.14 7.43 17.75
C ALA A 513 -23.49 8.93 17.83
N LEU A 514 -23.60 9.61 16.69
CA LEU A 514 -23.94 11.04 16.59
C LEU A 514 -25.44 11.32 16.47
N ARG A 515 -26.30 10.30 16.36
CA ARG A 515 -27.77 10.46 16.35
C ARG A 515 -28.31 11.39 17.46
N PRO A 516 -27.86 11.31 18.73
CA PRO A 516 -28.34 12.21 19.78
C PRO A 516 -28.03 13.70 19.57
N TYR A 517 -27.06 14.01 18.70
CA TYR A 517 -26.67 15.39 18.37
C TYR A 517 -27.32 15.88 17.07
N GLU A 518 -28.05 15.03 16.34
CA GLU A 518 -28.68 15.34 15.05
C GLU A 518 -27.68 15.87 14.00
N ILE A 519 -26.47 15.31 13.98
CA ILE A 519 -25.42 15.64 12.99
C ILE A 519 -24.88 14.38 12.31
N ASN A 520 -24.25 14.57 11.15
CA ASN A 520 -23.65 13.48 10.37
C ASN A 520 -22.13 13.64 10.19
N ALA A 521 -21.49 12.51 9.94
CA ALA A 521 -20.13 12.37 9.47
C ALA A 521 -20.10 12.21 7.94
N TYR A 522 -19.10 12.84 7.32
CA TYR A 522 -18.93 12.89 5.88
C TYR A 522 -17.50 12.51 5.50
N LYS A 523 -17.34 11.94 4.30
CA LYS A 523 -16.05 11.69 3.65
C LYS A 523 -16.02 12.31 2.25
N LEU A 524 -14.81 12.44 1.69
CA LEU A 524 -14.66 12.69 0.27
C LEU A 524 -15.00 11.43 -0.55
N ASN A 525 -15.64 11.61 -1.71
CA ASN A 525 -15.93 10.54 -2.65
C ASN A 525 -15.56 10.95 -4.09
N PRO A 526 -14.56 10.31 -4.73
CA PRO A 526 -13.59 9.40 -4.13
C PRO A 526 -12.72 10.11 -3.08
N ASP A 527 -12.12 9.36 -2.15
CA ASP A 527 -11.20 9.95 -1.15
C ASP A 527 -9.90 10.39 -1.84
N ASP A 528 -9.64 11.68 -1.82
CA ASP A 528 -8.41 12.29 -2.32
C ASP A 528 -7.57 12.71 -1.11
N SER A 529 -6.43 12.04 -0.93
CA SER A 529 -5.60 12.22 0.26
C SER A 529 -5.10 13.67 0.43
N TYR A 530 -4.85 14.41 -0.64
CA TYR A 530 -4.36 15.78 -0.59
C TYR A 530 -5.47 16.76 -0.19
N ILE A 531 -6.66 16.58 -0.77
CA ILE A 531 -7.83 17.38 -0.42
C ILE A 531 -8.27 17.06 1.00
N SER A 532 -8.25 15.79 1.42
CA SER A 532 -8.49 15.35 2.79
C SER A 532 -7.56 16.07 3.78
N LEU A 533 -6.25 16.12 3.53
CA LEU A 533 -5.30 16.89 4.37
C LEU A 533 -5.68 18.38 4.45
N ALA A 534 -6.02 19.00 3.31
CA ALA A 534 -6.40 20.41 3.26
C ALA A 534 -7.74 20.71 3.97
N ILE A 535 -8.69 19.77 4.00
CA ILE A 535 -9.93 19.88 4.78
C ILE A 535 -9.61 19.75 6.28
N LEU A 536 -8.82 18.75 6.67
CA LEU A 536 -8.41 18.55 8.07
C LEU A 536 -7.63 19.74 8.64
N GLY A 537 -6.77 20.38 7.84
CA GLY A 537 -6.08 21.63 8.19
C GLY A 537 -7.04 22.81 8.46
N GLN A 538 -8.25 22.76 7.90
CA GLN A 538 -9.30 23.77 8.04
C GLN A 538 -10.38 23.42 9.08
N ALA A 539 -10.34 22.24 9.70
CA ALA A 539 -11.28 21.85 10.75
C ALA A 539 -11.24 22.77 11.96
N ASP A 540 -12.37 22.95 12.64
CA ASP A 540 -12.43 23.72 13.87
C ASP A 540 -11.68 23.00 15.00
N HIS A 541 -11.82 21.66 15.04
CA HIS A 541 -10.97 20.78 15.85
C HIS A 541 -10.50 19.57 15.03
N PHE A 542 -9.27 19.10 15.24
CA PHE A 542 -8.73 17.91 14.57
C PHE A 542 -8.40 16.81 15.59
N ILE A 543 -8.87 15.59 15.33
CA ILE A 543 -8.48 14.37 16.05
C ILE A 543 -7.64 13.51 15.11
N GLY A 544 -6.36 13.38 15.41
CA GLY A 544 -5.41 12.63 14.60
C GLY A 544 -5.01 11.28 15.21
N ASN A 545 -4.33 10.48 14.41
CA ASN A 545 -3.51 9.36 14.89
C ASN A 545 -2.10 9.85 15.26
N CYS A 546 -1.64 9.63 16.49
CA CYS A 546 -0.37 10.17 16.97
C CYS A 546 0.87 9.55 16.29
N VAL A 547 0.80 8.29 15.88
CA VAL A 547 1.94 7.60 15.25
C VAL A 547 2.04 7.94 13.75
N SER A 548 0.93 8.32 13.12
CA SER A 548 0.89 8.60 11.68
C SER A 548 1.57 9.91 11.29
N THR A 549 2.51 9.82 10.34
CA THR A 549 3.12 10.98 9.68
C THR A 549 2.13 11.74 8.79
N PHE A 550 1.05 11.11 8.35
CA PHE A 550 -0.04 11.78 7.63
C PHE A 550 -0.79 12.76 8.56
N SER A 551 -1.12 12.33 9.79
CA SER A 551 -1.66 13.23 10.82
C SER A 551 -0.68 14.36 11.15
N LEU A 552 0.62 14.08 11.11
CA LEU A 552 1.66 15.07 11.43
C LEU A 552 1.68 16.23 10.44
N VAL A 553 1.36 15.99 9.16
CA VAL A 553 1.19 17.06 8.16
C VAL A 553 0.11 18.04 8.61
N VAL A 554 -1.07 17.51 8.97
CA VAL A 554 -2.20 18.31 9.47
C VAL A 554 -1.83 19.03 10.76
N ARG A 555 -1.22 18.32 11.71
CA ARG A 555 -0.78 18.85 12.99
C ARG A 555 0.12 20.08 12.83
N ARG A 556 1.14 19.99 11.97
CA ARG A 556 2.06 21.10 11.72
C ARG A 556 1.40 22.23 10.93
N GLU A 557 0.51 21.93 9.98
CA GLU A 557 -0.24 22.96 9.27
C GLU A 557 -1.11 23.77 10.24
N ARG A 558 -1.78 23.10 11.18
CA ARG A 558 -2.62 23.72 12.22
C ARG A 558 -1.83 24.57 13.21
N ASP A 559 -0.56 24.25 13.42
CA ASP A 559 0.33 25.00 14.32
C ASP A 559 0.97 26.21 13.69
N PHE A 560 1.50 26.05 12.47
CA PHE A 560 2.37 27.04 11.85
C PHE A 560 1.73 27.69 10.62
N GLY A 561 0.59 27.17 10.15
CA GLY A 561 -0.12 27.67 8.97
C GLY A 561 -0.90 28.96 9.21
N SER A 562 -1.25 29.30 10.44
CA SER A 562 -1.93 30.55 10.80
C SER A 562 -1.27 31.23 11.98
N GLN A 563 -1.56 32.53 12.19
CA GLN A 563 -1.05 33.26 13.37
C GLN A 563 -1.50 32.61 14.68
N ASN A 564 -2.74 32.11 14.72
CA ASN A 564 -3.27 31.37 15.85
C ASN A 564 -3.17 29.87 15.58
N ARG A 565 -2.64 29.14 16.57
CA ARG A 565 -2.60 27.68 16.58
C ARG A 565 -4.02 27.13 16.69
N LYS A 566 -4.39 26.22 15.78
CA LYS A 566 -5.70 25.54 15.83
C LYS A 566 -5.64 24.30 16.72
N PRO A 567 -6.72 23.97 17.45
CA PRO A 567 -6.69 22.88 18.42
C PRO A 567 -6.61 21.51 17.74
N THR A 568 -5.80 20.61 18.32
CA THR A 568 -5.60 19.24 17.83
C THR A 568 -5.50 18.30 19.03
N THR A 569 -6.17 17.16 18.96
CA THR A 569 -6.04 16.03 19.91
C THR A 569 -5.70 14.75 19.15
N TYR A 570 -5.45 13.67 19.90
CA TYR A 570 -5.07 12.38 19.34
C TYR A 570 -5.85 11.25 19.97
N PHE A 571 -6.16 10.23 19.18
CA PHE A 571 -6.83 9.05 19.68
C PHE A 571 -6.01 8.34 20.76
N GLY A 572 -6.69 7.81 21.78
CA GLY A 572 -6.07 7.07 22.89
C GLY A 572 -5.18 7.91 23.82
N HIS A 573 -4.90 9.17 23.49
CA HIS A 573 -4.07 10.05 24.28
C HIS A 573 -4.90 10.73 25.38
N LYS A 574 -4.79 10.21 26.61
CA LYS A 574 -5.42 10.82 27.78
C LYS A 574 -4.47 11.86 28.37
N LEU A 575 -4.78 13.14 28.19
CA LEU A 575 -4.11 14.20 28.96
C LEU A 575 -4.48 13.98 30.43
N TYR A 576 -3.53 13.50 31.23
CA TYR A 576 -3.68 13.52 32.69
C TYR A 576 -3.84 14.97 33.09
N LYS A 577 -5.07 15.41 33.37
CA LYS A 577 -5.29 16.56 34.23
C LYS A 577 -4.55 16.21 35.52
N ARG A 578 -3.41 16.85 35.79
CA ARG A 578 -2.89 16.89 37.16
C ARG A 578 -4.06 17.35 38.00
N LYS A 579 -4.65 16.45 38.79
CA LYS A 579 -5.42 16.86 39.95
C LYS A 579 -4.44 17.65 40.79
N ILE A 580 -4.53 18.97 40.69
CA ILE A 580 -4.05 19.82 41.76
C ILE A 580 -5.10 19.58 42.83
N ASP A 581 -4.84 18.62 43.70
CA ASP A 581 -5.57 18.52 44.97
C ASP A 581 -5.16 19.78 45.73
N LEU A 582 -6.08 20.76 45.74
CA LEU A 582 -6.00 21.97 46.57
C LEU A 582 -6.53 21.67 47.97
#